data_AF-A0A3N5KB32-F1
#
_entry.id   AF-A0A3N5KB32-F1
#
_cell.length_a   1.000
_cell.length_b   1.000
_cell.length_c   1.000
_cell.angle_alpha   90.00
_cell.angle_beta   90.00
_cell.angle_gamma   90.00
#
_symmetry.space_group_name_H-M   'P 1'
#
loop_
_entity.id
_entity.type
_entity.pdbx_description
1 polymer ?
#
loop_
_entity_poly.entity_id
_entity_poly.type
_entity_poly.pdbx_seq_one_letter_code
_entity_poly.pdbx_strand_id
1 'polypeptide(L)'
;MRTVAIWGNSLVLSSIHASLERRAGLRVLPFDATTPGATEQLRAAHPDAIIFDVGSKSDSAFALWKAQPDVQLIGVDVSADQALVLSGRSSRVLKIDDLVQIIEKRSPLETS
;
A
#
# COMPACT_ATOMS: atom_id res chain seq x y z
N MET A 1 -11.73 -8.54 10.22
CA MET A 1 -10.89 -9.29 9.25
C MET A 1 -10.39 -8.28 8.24
N ARG A 2 -9.07 -8.17 8.06
CA ARG A 2 -8.46 -7.13 7.23
C ARG A 2 -8.11 -7.70 5.85
N THR A 3 -8.50 -7.00 4.80
CA THR A 3 -8.25 -7.39 3.42
C THR A 3 -7.00 -6.68 2.90
N VAL A 4 -6.03 -7.47 2.41
CA VAL A 4 -4.75 -6.99 1.90
C VAL A 4 -4.64 -7.39 0.44
N ALA A 5 -4.45 -6.41 -0.44
CA ALA A 5 -4.17 -6.66 -1.84
C ALA A 5 -2.65 -6.73 -2.07
N ILE A 6 -2.21 -7.70 -2.86
CA ILE A 6 -0.84 -7.80 -3.39
C ILE A 6 -0.89 -7.34 -4.84
N TRP A 7 -0.25 -6.22 -5.15
CA TRP A 7 -0.28 -5.59 -6.47
C TRP A 7 1.04 -5.80 -7.22
N GLY A 8 1.01 -6.67 -8.23
CA GLY A 8 2.16 -7.07 -9.03
C GLY A 8 2.49 -8.56 -8.89
N ASN A 9 3.54 -9.00 -9.59
CA ASN A 9 3.89 -10.41 -9.73
C ASN A 9 5.39 -10.70 -9.47
N SER A 10 6.08 -9.82 -8.72
CA SER A 10 7.48 -10.06 -8.39
C SER A 10 7.65 -11.22 -7.39
N LEU A 11 8.86 -11.79 -7.36
CA LEU A 11 9.20 -12.87 -6.44
C LEU A 11 9.06 -12.42 -4.96
N VAL A 12 9.42 -11.17 -4.70
CA VAL A 12 9.24 -10.51 -3.39
C VAL A 12 7.78 -10.60 -2.95
N LEU A 13 6.87 -10.19 -3.83
CA LEU A 13 5.43 -10.19 -3.54
C LEU A 13 4.87 -11.60 -3.37
N SER A 14 5.36 -12.57 -4.15
CA SER A 14 4.99 -13.98 -4.00
C SER A 14 5.38 -14.54 -2.61
N SER A 15 6.57 -14.20 -2.11
CA SER A 15 7.03 -14.60 -0.78
C SER A 15 6.21 -13.95 0.34
N ILE A 16 5.89 -12.66 0.19
CA ILE A 16 5.04 -11.93 1.12
C ILE A 16 3.63 -12.52 1.13
N HIS A 17 3.05 -12.80 -0.05
CA HIS A 17 1.74 -13.44 -0.18
C HIS A 17 1.65 -14.74 0.62
N ALA A 18 2.56 -15.68 0.37
CA ALA A 18 2.61 -16.97 1.06
C ALA A 18 2.83 -16.84 2.58
N SER A 19 3.49 -15.77 3.03
CA SER A 19 3.68 -15.50 4.46
C SER A 19 2.43 -14.92 5.11
N LEU A 20 1.70 -14.05 4.41
CA LEU A 20 0.47 -13.44 4.91
C LEU A 20 -0.72 -14.40 4.89
N GLU A 21 -0.82 -15.31 3.91
CA GLU A 21 -1.88 -16.33 3.85
C GLU A 21 -1.92 -17.23 5.09
N ARG A 22 -0.77 -17.41 5.76
CA ARG A 22 -0.65 -18.21 7.00
C ARG A 22 -1.07 -17.45 8.26
N ARG A 23 -1.41 -16.16 8.17
CA ARG A 23 -1.79 -15.32 9.32
C ARG A 23 -3.30 -15.27 9.47
N ALA A 24 -3.79 -15.64 10.66
CA ALA A 24 -5.20 -15.48 11.01
C ALA A 24 -5.59 -13.99 11.01
N GLY A 25 -6.84 -13.71 10.60
CA GLY A 25 -7.40 -12.35 10.58
C GLY A 25 -7.09 -11.52 9.34
N LEU A 26 -6.27 -12.05 8.42
CA LEU A 26 -5.99 -11.46 7.11
C LEU A 26 -6.69 -12.24 5.99
N ARG A 27 -7.24 -11.50 5.03
CA ARG A 27 -7.66 -12.03 3.73
C ARG A 27 -6.75 -11.42 2.68
N VAL A 28 -5.95 -12.24 2.00
CA VAL A 28 -4.97 -11.76 1.03
C VAL A 28 -5.51 -11.98 -0.39
N LEU A 29 -5.38 -10.98 -1.24
CA LEU A 29 -5.89 -10.98 -2.62
C LEU A 29 -4.76 -10.62 -3.60
N PRO A 30 -4.32 -11.53 -4.47
CA PRO A 30 -3.33 -11.22 -5.49
C PRO A 30 -3.97 -10.52 -6.70
N PHE A 31 -3.29 -9.50 -7.22
CA PHE A 31 -3.64 -8.79 -8.43
C PHE A 31 -2.42 -8.62 -9.32
N ASP A 32 -2.50 -9.08 -10.56
CA ASP A 32 -1.45 -8.84 -11.55
C ASP A 32 -1.70 -7.49 -12.23
N ALA A 33 -0.82 -6.52 -11.95
CA ALA A 33 -0.87 -5.16 -12.50
C ALA A 33 -0.81 -5.10 -14.04
N THR A 34 -0.36 -6.17 -14.70
CA THR A 34 -0.30 -6.27 -16.17
C THR A 34 -1.62 -6.73 -16.79
N THR A 35 -2.55 -7.25 -15.98
CA THR A 35 -3.84 -7.73 -16.47
C THR A 35 -4.75 -6.55 -16.83
N PRO A 36 -5.35 -6.53 -18.03
CA PRO A 36 -6.35 -5.53 -18.38
C PRO A 36 -7.50 -5.51 -17.37
N GLY A 37 -7.82 -4.33 -16.83
CA GLY A 37 -8.88 -4.19 -15.83
C GLY A 37 -8.45 -4.49 -14.38
N ALA A 38 -7.16 -4.79 -14.12
CA ALA A 38 -6.68 -5.10 -12.78
C ALA A 38 -6.95 -3.97 -11.78
N THR A 39 -6.82 -2.71 -12.22
CA THR A 39 -7.07 -1.53 -11.38
C THR A 39 -8.55 -1.46 -10.98
N GLU A 40 -9.46 -1.72 -11.91
CA GLU A 40 -10.91 -1.73 -11.66
C GLU A 40 -11.30 -2.86 -10.71
N GLN A 41 -10.72 -4.06 -10.90
CA GLN A 41 -10.93 -5.21 -10.02
C GLN A 41 -10.42 -4.93 -8.60
N LEU A 42 -9.23 -4.34 -8.49
CA LEU A 42 -8.66 -3.96 -7.21
C LEU A 42 -9.51 -2.88 -6.52
N ARG A 43 -10.00 -1.89 -7.28
CA ARG A 43 -10.93 -0.89 -6.74
C ARG A 43 -12.21 -1.53 -6.21
N ALA A 44 -12.82 -2.43 -6.98
CA ALA A 44 -14.04 -3.13 -6.60
C ALA A 44 -13.84 -4.04 -5.37
N ALA A 45 -12.63 -4.54 -5.17
CA ALA A 45 -12.28 -5.35 -4.01
C ALA A 45 -12.18 -4.56 -2.69
N HIS A 46 -12.04 -3.23 -2.76
CA HIS A 46 -11.96 -2.31 -1.61
C HIS A 46 -11.06 -2.84 -0.47
N PRO A 47 -9.76 -3.06 -0.72
CA PRO A 47 -8.85 -3.56 0.30
C PRO A 47 -8.59 -2.50 1.39
N ASP A 48 -8.19 -2.95 2.57
CA ASP A 48 -7.74 -2.07 3.67
C ASP A 48 -6.25 -1.68 3.52
N ALA A 49 -5.50 -2.44 2.72
CA ALA A 49 -4.09 -2.17 2.41
C ALA A 49 -3.71 -2.75 1.04
N ILE A 50 -2.80 -2.07 0.34
CA ILE A 50 -2.21 -2.52 -0.93
C ILE A 50 -0.70 -2.63 -0.73
N ILE A 51 -0.13 -3.80 -0.99
CA ILE A 51 1.31 -4.06 -0.95
C ILE A 51 1.82 -4.13 -2.39
N PHE A 52 2.88 -3.38 -2.71
CA PHE A 52 3.52 -3.39 -4.01
C PHE A 52 5.04 -3.34 -3.87
N ASP A 53 5.74 -3.79 -4.90
CA ASP A 53 7.21 -3.77 -4.97
C ASP A 53 7.70 -2.41 -5.46
N VAL A 54 8.51 -1.72 -4.64
CA VAL A 54 9.06 -0.38 -4.96
C VAL A 54 10.03 -0.43 -6.14
N GLY A 55 10.71 -1.56 -6.34
CA GLY A 55 11.63 -1.78 -7.47
C GLY A 55 10.91 -2.00 -8.81
N SER A 56 9.59 -2.20 -8.78
CA SER A 56 8.75 -2.35 -9.97
C SER A 56 8.05 -1.03 -10.35
N LYS A 57 7.72 -0.82 -11.63
CA LYS A 57 6.99 0.37 -12.08
C LYS A 57 5.67 0.49 -11.31
N SER A 58 5.61 1.44 -10.39
CA SER A 58 4.61 1.52 -9.31
C SER A 58 3.56 2.63 -9.52
N ASP A 59 3.59 3.32 -10.67
CA ASP A 59 2.72 4.45 -10.98
C ASP A 59 1.22 4.12 -10.80
N SER A 60 0.82 2.88 -11.13
CA SER A 60 -0.56 2.40 -11.00
C SER A 60 -1.04 2.29 -9.56
N ALA A 61 -0.15 1.91 -8.62
CA ALA A 61 -0.51 1.72 -7.22
C ALA A 61 -0.77 3.08 -6.52
N PHE A 62 0.02 4.09 -6.86
CA PHE A 62 -0.17 5.44 -6.34
C PHE A 62 -1.44 6.11 -6.91
N ALA A 63 -1.72 5.95 -8.20
CA ALA A 63 -2.95 6.43 -8.82
C ALA A 63 -4.20 5.82 -8.16
N LEU A 64 -4.12 4.53 -7.84
CA LEU A 64 -5.18 3.83 -7.13
C LEU A 64 -5.38 4.34 -5.69
N TRP A 65 -4.29 4.55 -4.95
CA TRP A 65 -4.36 5.13 -3.60
C TRP A 65 -5.04 6.51 -3.60
N LYS A 66 -4.75 7.37 -4.59
CA LYS A 66 -5.46 8.66 -4.73
C LYS A 66 -6.97 8.51 -4.89
N ALA A 67 -7.42 7.43 -5.53
CA ALA A 67 -8.84 7.16 -5.75
C ALA A 67 -9.54 6.56 -4.52
N GLN A 68 -8.78 6.06 -3.54
CA GLN A 68 -9.28 5.41 -2.32
C GLN A 68 -8.46 5.88 -1.11
N PRO A 69 -8.65 7.12 -0.62
CA PRO A 69 -7.78 7.72 0.40
C PRO A 69 -7.74 6.94 1.72
N ASP A 70 -8.75 6.13 2.03
CA ASP A 70 -8.76 5.33 3.25
C ASP A 70 -7.85 4.08 3.17
N VAL A 71 -7.32 3.74 1.99
CA VAL A 71 -6.42 2.60 1.82
C VAL A 71 -5.00 2.92 2.29
N GLN A 72 -4.36 1.97 2.97
CA GLN A 72 -2.92 2.05 3.24
C GLN A 72 -2.15 1.52 2.04
N LEU A 73 -1.24 2.34 1.50
CA LEU A 73 -0.35 1.93 0.43
C LEU A 73 1.02 1.59 1.03
N ILE A 74 1.49 0.36 0.83
CA ILE A 74 2.70 -0.20 1.43
C ILE A 74 3.65 -0.61 0.30
N GLY A 75 4.69 0.18 0.09
CA GLY A 75 5.80 -0.17 -0.79
C GLY A 75 6.81 -1.01 -0.03
N VAL A 76 7.18 -2.16 -0.56
CA VAL A 76 8.26 -3.00 0.00
C VAL A 76 9.49 -2.96 -0.89
N ASP A 77 10.64 -2.72 -0.27
CA ASP A 77 11.96 -2.87 -0.87
C ASP A 77 12.75 -3.91 -0.07
N VAL A 78 12.82 -5.12 -0.60
CA VAL A 78 13.56 -6.22 0.03
C VAL A 78 15.07 -6.02 -0.07
N SER A 79 15.56 -5.26 -1.05
CA SER A 79 17.00 -5.00 -1.18
C SER A 79 17.51 -4.09 -0.06
N ALA A 80 16.64 -3.18 0.41
CA ALA A 80 16.93 -2.25 1.49
C ALA A 80 16.42 -2.71 2.87
N ASP A 81 15.71 -3.85 2.95
CA ASP A 81 14.96 -4.30 4.13
C ASP A 81 14.05 -3.20 4.71
N GLN A 82 13.36 -2.48 3.81
CA GLN A 82 12.56 -1.31 4.16
C GLN A 82 11.15 -1.41 3.61
N ALA A 83 10.20 -0.85 4.37
CA ALA A 83 8.84 -0.63 3.92
C ALA A 83 8.52 0.87 3.95
N LEU A 84 7.95 1.36 2.85
CA LEU A 84 7.39 2.70 2.72
C LEU A 84 5.89 2.61 2.94
N VAL A 85 5.37 3.29 3.95
CA VAL A 85 3.94 3.30 4.25
C VAL A 85 3.36 4.68 3.96
N LEU A 86 2.48 4.76 2.98
CA LEU A 86 1.63 5.93 2.75
C LEU A 86 0.24 5.64 3.31
N SER A 87 -0.14 6.38 4.34
CA SER A 87 -1.49 6.34 4.90
C SER A 87 -2.25 7.58 4.45
N GLY A 88 -3.45 7.41 3.90
CA GLY A 88 -4.26 8.54 3.43
C GLY A 88 -5.06 9.20 4.53
N ARG A 89 -4.37 9.64 5.60
CA ARG A 89 -4.96 10.64 6.50
C ARG A 89 -5.07 11.95 5.73
N SER A 90 -6.23 12.21 5.13
CA SER A 90 -6.47 13.47 4.44
C SER A 90 -6.51 14.62 5.46
N SER A 91 -5.41 15.32 5.64
CA SER A 91 -5.40 16.64 6.28
C SER A 91 -5.74 17.68 5.23
N ARG A 92 -6.71 18.55 5.50
CA ARG A 92 -6.89 19.76 4.69
C ARG A 92 -5.67 20.65 4.89
N VAL A 93 -4.79 20.70 3.89
CA VAL A 93 -3.70 21.68 3.83
C VAL A 93 -4.28 22.90 3.12
N LEU A 94 -4.67 23.92 3.89
CA LEU A 94 -5.23 25.15 3.35
C LEU A 94 -4.18 26.27 3.32
N LYS A 95 -3.10 26.14 4.10
CA LYS A 95 -1.99 27.10 4.20
C LYS A 95 -0.63 26.40 4.31
N ILE A 96 0.45 27.14 4.01
CA ILE A 96 1.82 26.64 4.13
C ILE A 96 2.16 26.21 5.57
N ASP A 97 1.60 26.90 6.57
CA ASP A 97 1.79 26.56 7.97
C ASP A 97 1.21 25.18 8.31
N ASP A 98 0.10 24.79 7.67
CA ASP A 98 -0.48 23.45 7.85
C ASP A 98 0.47 22.36 7.32
N LEU A 99 1.17 22.65 6.22
CA LEU A 99 2.17 21.73 5.65
C LEU A 99 3.40 21.61 6.55
N VAL A 100 3.89 22.74 7.08
CA VAL A 100 5.01 22.75 8.05
C VAL A 100 4.66 21.91 9.28
N GLN A 101 3.45 22.07 9.82
CA GLN A 101 2.97 21.27 10.95
C GLN A 101 2.90 19.76 10.66
N ILE A 102 2.61 19.37 9.42
CA ILE A 102 2.61 17.96 9.00
C ILE A 102 4.04 17.42 8.90
N ILE A 103 4.97 18.20 8.33
CA ILE A 103 6.38 17.82 8.19
C ILE A 103 7.05 17.64 9.57
N GLU A 104 6.75 18.52 10.52
CA GLU A 104 7.33 18.48 11.87
C GLU A 104 6.75 17.34 12.73
N LYS A 105 5.55 16.83 12.41
CA LYS A 105 4.98 15.65 13.06
C LYS A 105 5.66 14.37 12.56
N ARG A 106 6.80 14.02 13.16
CA ARG A 106 7.36 12.66 13.07
C ARG A 106 6.31 11.64 13.50
N SER A 107 5.95 10.73 12.61
CA SER A 107 5.22 9.52 13.01
C SER A 107 6.21 8.54 13.64
N PRO A 108 5.99 8.06 14.88
CA PRO A 108 6.76 6.94 15.42
C PRO A 108 6.40 5.69 14.60
N LEU A 109 7.36 5.16 13.86
CA LEU A 109 7.34 3.73 13.52
C LEU A 109 7.86 3.02 14.77
N GLU A 110 7.00 2.84 15.78
CA GLU A 110 7.29 1.93 16.89
C GLU A 110 7.10 0.50 16.38
N THR A 111 8.22 -0.16 16.14
CA THR A 111 8.34 -1.61 16.00
C THR A 111 7.99 -2.26 17.34
N SER A 112 7.05 -3.22 17.32
CA SER A 112 6.85 -4.22 18.38
C SER A 112 7.14 -5.60 17.82
#